data_AF-A0A2K2V5U5-F1
#
_entry.id   AF-A0A2K2V5U5-F1
#
_cell.length_a   1.000
_cell.length_b   1.000
_cell.length_c   1.000
_cell.angle_alpha   90.00
_cell.angle_beta   90.00
_cell.angle_gamma   90.00
#
_symmetry.space_group_name_H-M   'P 1'
#
loop_
_entity.id
_entity.type
_entity.pdbx_description
1 polymer ?
#
loop_
_entity_poly.entity_id
_entity_poly.type
_entity_poly.pdbx_seq_one_letter_code
_entity_poly.pdbx_strand_id
1 'polypeptide(L)'
;MEGLEVKWLGHDTFLISDGKTLITDPFEIKERVKADIVLISHNHYDHCSPEDVRKVSHDKTMIIAPENCSSCLRGMRAIFMKEGDEKTIDDVKIKAIPAYNVERSRSR
;
A
#
# COMPACT_ATOMS: atom_id res chain seq x y z
N MET A 1 16.72 -10.40 17.97
CA MET A 1 15.30 -10.12 17.73
C MET A 1 15.22 -8.63 17.53
N GLU A 2 15.27 -8.18 16.27
CA GLU A 2 14.90 -6.79 15.96
C GLU A 2 13.37 -6.77 15.99
N GLY A 3 12.81 -5.94 16.87
CA GLY A 3 11.36 -5.82 17.01
C GLY A 3 10.75 -4.97 15.91
N LEU A 4 9.43 -4.85 15.93
CA LEU A 4 8.66 -4.00 15.02
C LEU A 4 9.18 -2.56 15.00
N GLU A 5 9.60 -2.10 13.82
CA GLU A 5 9.92 -0.70 13.54
C GLU A 5 8.84 -0.08 12.66
N VAL A 6 8.42 1.14 13.02
CA VAL A 6 7.46 1.93 12.23
C VAL A 6 8.05 3.32 12.00
N LYS A 7 8.17 3.70 10.73
CA LYS A 7 8.69 5.01 10.31
C LYS A 7 7.68 5.71 9.42
N TRP A 8 7.32 6.93 9.76
CA TRP A 8 6.50 7.79 8.91
C TRP A 8 7.36 8.50 7.88
N LEU A 9 6.96 8.46 6.61
CA LEU A 9 7.69 9.05 5.48
C LEU A 9 6.98 10.27 4.86
N GLY A 10 5.82 10.66 5.38
CA GLY A 10 4.98 11.75 4.87
C GLY A 10 3.61 11.24 4.39
N HIS A 11 2.61 12.14 4.34
CA HIS A 11 1.23 11.79 3.97
C HIS A 11 0.73 10.55 4.73
N ASP A 12 0.11 9.59 4.04
CA ASP A 12 -0.32 8.29 4.53
C ASP A 12 0.75 7.18 4.31
N THR A 13 2.01 7.58 4.10
CA THR A 13 3.12 6.64 3.92
C THR A 13 3.79 6.27 5.25
N PHE A 14 3.66 5.00 5.62
CA PHE A 14 4.37 4.36 6.71
C PHE A 14 5.23 3.21 6.20
N LEU A 15 6.50 3.20 6.57
CA LEU A 15 7.41 2.06 6.40
C LEU A 15 7.38 1.24 7.69
N ILE A 16 7.02 -0.04 7.57
CA ILE A 16 6.88 -0.96 8.70
C ILE A 16 7.84 -2.12 8.47
N SER A 17 8.69 -2.43 9.44
CA SER A 17 9.66 -3.53 9.32
C SER A 17 9.64 -4.46 10.54
N ASP A 18 9.48 -5.75 10.29
CA ASP A 18 9.63 -6.85 11.25
C ASP A 18 9.97 -8.13 10.48
N GLY A 19 11.26 -8.34 10.20
CA GLY A 19 11.74 -9.39 9.28
C GLY A 19 11.39 -9.18 7.80
N LYS A 20 10.29 -8.47 7.50
CA LYS A 20 9.86 -8.00 6.18
C LYS A 20 9.57 -6.52 6.21
N THR A 21 9.76 -5.87 5.07
CA THR A 21 9.47 -4.45 4.91
C THR A 21 8.16 -4.25 4.16
N LEU A 22 7.25 -3.51 4.77
CA LEU A 22 5.97 -3.09 4.22
C LEU A 22 5.94 -1.57 4.08
N ILE A 23 5.28 -1.08 3.04
CA ILE A 23 5.02 0.35 2.88
C ILE A 23 3.55 0.61 2.50
N THR A 24 2.92 1.58 3.15
CA THR A 24 1.55 2.03 2.84
C THR A 24 1.60 3.24 1.91
N ASP A 25 0.62 3.36 1.01
CA ASP A 25 0.29 4.55 0.21
C ASP A 25 1.51 5.42 -0.16
N PRO A 26 2.50 4.89 -0.90
CA PRO A 26 3.74 5.58 -1.15
C PRO A 26 3.51 6.82 -2.02
N PHE A 27 3.86 7.99 -1.49
CA PHE A 27 3.68 9.29 -2.15
C PHE A 27 4.86 10.22 -1.89
N GLU A 28 5.42 10.82 -2.94
CA GLU A 28 6.57 11.75 -2.87
C GLU A 28 7.78 11.18 -2.11
N ILE A 29 8.09 9.90 -2.31
CA ILE A 29 9.13 9.21 -1.54
C ILE A 29 10.52 9.74 -1.93
N LYS A 30 11.18 10.37 -0.95
CA LYS A 30 12.53 10.94 -1.10
C LYS A 30 13.64 9.95 -0.74
N GLU A 31 13.33 9.00 0.13
CA GLU A 31 14.29 8.02 0.62
C GLU A 31 14.49 6.87 -0.38
N ARG A 32 15.70 6.30 -0.39
CA ARG A 32 15.98 5.08 -1.16
C ARG A 32 15.56 3.86 -0.33
N VAL A 33 14.27 3.55 -0.36
CA VAL A 33 13.68 2.38 0.32
C VAL A 33 13.14 1.38 -0.69
N LYS A 34 13.15 0.11 -0.32
CA LYS A 34 12.50 -1.00 -1.04
C LYS A 34 11.64 -1.78 -0.07
N ALA A 35 10.49 -2.27 -0.53
CA ALA A 35 9.54 -3.01 0.29
C ALA A 35 9.19 -4.35 -0.32
N ASP A 36 9.06 -5.38 0.52
CA ASP A 36 8.55 -6.69 0.14
C ASP A 36 7.04 -6.61 -0.17
N ILE A 37 6.32 -5.74 0.55
CA ILE A 37 4.87 -5.57 0.40
C ILE A 37 4.54 -4.08 0.26
N VAL A 38 3.75 -3.73 -0.75
CA VAL A 38 3.18 -2.39 -0.91
C VAL A 38 1.67 -2.50 -0.71
N LEU A 39 1.12 -1.72 0.23
CA LEU A 39 -0.31 -1.61 0.45
C LEU A 39 -0.83 -0.29 -0.11
N ILE A 40 -1.88 -0.36 -0.91
CA ILE A 40 -2.59 0.80 -1.46
C ILE A 40 -4.02 0.81 -0.92
N SER A 41 -4.44 1.92 -0.34
CA SER A 41 -5.77 2.06 0.27
C SER A 41 -6.87 2.35 -0.76
N HIS A 42 -6.63 3.25 -1.70
CA HIS A 42 -7.59 3.64 -2.76
C HIS A 42 -6.90 4.34 -3.94
N ASN A 43 -7.67 4.66 -4.98
CA ASN A 43 -7.15 5.03 -6.31
C ASN A 43 -6.85 6.52 -6.51
N HIS A 44 -6.86 7.35 -5.47
CA HIS A 44 -6.41 8.74 -5.59
C HIS A 44 -4.90 8.79 -5.78
N TYR A 45 -4.41 9.82 -6.47
CA TYR A 45 -3.01 9.87 -6.90
C TYR A 45 -2.02 10.00 -5.73
N ASP A 46 -2.42 10.70 -4.67
CA ASP A 46 -1.71 10.84 -3.40
C ASP A 46 -1.68 9.55 -2.56
N HIS A 47 -2.38 8.50 -2.98
CA HIS A 47 -2.33 7.17 -2.36
C HIS A 47 -1.83 6.06 -3.30
N CYS A 48 -2.08 6.21 -4.60
CA CYS A 48 -1.66 5.28 -5.65
C CYS A 48 -0.80 5.96 -6.72
N SER A 49 0.31 6.59 -6.31
CA SER A 49 1.30 7.17 -7.21
C SER A 49 2.05 6.05 -7.95
N PRO A 50 1.84 5.85 -9.28
CA PRO A 50 2.50 4.76 -9.99
C PRO A 50 4.02 4.91 -10.02
N GLU A 51 4.52 6.14 -9.95
CA GLU A 51 5.94 6.45 -9.86
C GLU A 51 6.53 5.97 -8.54
N ASP A 52 5.91 6.34 -7.42
CA ASP A 52 6.44 5.99 -6.10
C ASP A 52 6.26 4.50 -5.79
N VAL A 53 5.15 3.88 -6.23
CA VAL A 53 4.98 2.43 -6.16
C VAL A 53 6.13 1.72 -6.88
N ARG A 54 6.51 2.16 -8.09
CA ARG A 54 7.66 1.58 -8.80
C ARG A 54 8.98 1.89 -8.10
N LYS A 55 9.14 3.09 -7.55
CA LYS A 55 10.36 3.50 -6.83
C LYS A 55 10.62 2.61 -5.62
N VAL A 56 9.59 2.21 -4.88
CA VAL A 56 9.73 1.36 -3.68
C VAL A 56 9.65 -0.13 -3.96
N SER A 57 9.27 -0.52 -5.19
CA SER A 57 9.19 -1.94 -5.58
C SER A 57 10.54 -2.50 -6.07
N HIS A 58 10.75 -3.79 -5.84
CA HIS A 58 11.74 -4.65 -6.48
C HIS A 58 11.04 -5.85 -7.16
N ASP A 59 11.83 -6.77 -7.71
CA ASP A 59 11.37 -7.93 -8.50
C ASP A 59 10.37 -8.86 -7.78
N LYS A 60 10.49 -8.97 -6.46
CA LYS A 60 9.63 -9.84 -5.61
C LYS A 60 8.57 -9.08 -4.83
N THR A 61 8.51 -7.76 -4.97
CA THR A 61 7.50 -6.95 -4.28
C THR A 61 6.10 -7.41 -4.63
N MET A 62 5.27 -7.60 -3.60
CA MET A 62 3.86 -7.89 -3.72
C MET A 62 3.06 -6.62 -3.47
N ILE A 63 2.32 -6.14 -4.47
CA ILE A 63 1.41 -5.01 -4.32
C ILE A 63 0.03 -5.55 -3.97
N ILE A 64 -0.62 -4.99 -2.95
CA ILE A 64 -1.99 -5.31 -2.57
C ILE A 64 -2.81 -4.03 -2.58
N ALA A 65 -3.95 -4.06 -3.26
CA ALA A 65 -4.80 -2.90 -3.44
C ALA A 65 -6.28 -3.31 -3.65
N PRO A 66 -7.25 -2.40 -3.52
CA PRO A 66 -8.59 -2.63 -4.04
C PRO A 66 -8.63 -2.58 -5.58
N GLU A 67 -9.65 -3.19 -6.17
CA GLU A 67 -9.77 -3.36 -7.62
C GLU A 67 -9.88 -2.03 -8.41
N ASN A 68 -10.34 -0.96 -7.75
CA ASN A 68 -10.36 0.40 -8.31
C ASN A 68 -8.95 0.99 -8.56
N CYS A 69 -7.89 0.39 -8.00
CA CYS A 69 -6.50 0.79 -8.22
C CYS A 69 -5.87 0.13 -9.47
N SER A 70 -6.62 -0.70 -10.20
CA SER A 70 -6.09 -1.42 -11.38
C SER A 70 -5.49 -0.50 -12.46
N SER A 71 -6.02 0.70 -12.64
CA SER A 71 -5.50 1.69 -13.60
C SER A 71 -4.13 2.24 -13.18
N CYS A 72 -3.95 2.63 -11.91
CA CYS A 72 -2.68 3.16 -11.42
C CYS A 72 -1.58 2.09 -11.35
N LEU A 73 -1.96 0.83 -11.11
CA LEU A 73 -1.05 -0.31 -10.99
C LEU A 73 -0.81 -1.07 -12.30
N ARG A 74 -1.21 -0.50 -13.44
CA ARG A 74 -1.07 -1.14 -14.75
C ARG A 74 0.39 -1.53 -15.02
N GLY A 75 0.60 -2.80 -15.36
CA GLY A 75 1.93 -3.34 -15.65
C GLY A 75 2.74 -3.72 -14.41
N MET A 76 2.15 -3.67 -13.21
CA MET A 76 2.77 -4.13 -11.97
C MET A 76 2.11 -5.42 -11.48
N ARG A 77 2.85 -6.20 -10.69
CA ARG A 77 2.34 -7.43 -10.06
C ARG A 77 1.52 -7.07 -8.82
N ALA A 78 0.20 -6.94 -9.00
CA ALA A 78 -0.73 -6.61 -7.94
C ALA A 78 -1.74 -7.73 -7.67
N ILE A 79 -2.12 -7.89 -6.40
CA ILE A 79 -3.26 -8.69 -5.95
C ILE A 79 -4.37 -7.71 -5.56
N PHE A 80 -5.54 -7.87 -6.18
CA PHE A 80 -6.70 -7.06 -5.83
C PHE A 80 -7.55 -7.76 -4.77
N MET A 81 -7.89 -7.04 -3.70
CA MET A 81 -8.71 -7.53 -2.60
C MET A 81 -10.01 -6.71 -2.48
N LYS A 82 -11.09 -7.38 -2.09
CA LYS A 82 -12.38 -6.79 -1.74
C LYS A 82 -12.54 -6.73 -0.23
N GLU A 83 -13.50 -5.94 0.22
CA GLU A 83 -13.84 -5.86 1.64
C GLU A 83 -14.12 -7.25 2.23
N GLY A 84 -13.49 -7.57 3.35
CA GLY A 84 -13.59 -8.87 4.01
C GLY A 84 -12.57 -9.90 3.54
N ASP A 85 -11.87 -9.68 2.42
CA ASP A 85 -10.82 -10.59 1.97
C ASP A 85 -9.66 -10.64 2.96
N GLU A 86 -9.06 -11.83 3.08
CA GLU A 86 -7.84 -12.06 3.82
C GLU A 86 -6.79 -12.73 2.93
N LYS A 87 -5.55 -12.28 3.02
CA LYS A 87 -4.43 -12.85 2.28
C LYS A 87 -3.21 -12.95 3.19
N THR A 88 -2.54 -14.10 3.13
CA THR A 88 -1.23 -14.26 3.74
C THR A 88 -0.17 -14.19 2.64
N ILE A 89 0.80 -13.30 2.81
CA ILE A 89 2.02 -13.21 2.00
C ILE A 89 3.16 -13.59 2.92
N ASP A 90 3.74 -14.77 2.68
CA ASP A 90 4.72 -15.41 3.55
C ASP A 90 4.19 -15.54 5.01
N ASP A 91 4.72 -14.76 5.94
CA ASP A 91 4.34 -14.70 7.36
C ASP A 91 3.46 -13.50 7.72
N VAL A 92 3.14 -12.63 6.75
CA VAL A 92 2.32 -11.43 6.96
C VAL A 92 0.87 -11.69 6.55
N LYS A 93 -0.05 -11.59 7.51
CA LYS A 93 -1.51 -11.69 7.28
C LYS A 93 -2.12 -10.31 7.07
N ILE A 94 -2.80 -10.12 5.94
CA ILE A 94 -3.40 -8.86 5.50
C ILE A 94 -4.90 -9.06 5.35
N LYS A 95 -5.69 -8.15 5.94
CA LYS A 95 -7.15 -8.16 5.87
C LYS A 95 -7.65 -6.85 5.29
N ALA A 96 -8.44 -6.93 4.22
CA ALA A 96 -9.12 -5.76 3.68
C ALA A 96 -10.36 -5.47 4.54
N ILE A 97 -10.40 -4.29 5.15
CA ILE A 97 -11.55 -3.82 5.94
C ILE A 97 -12.30 -2.72 5.19
N PRO A 98 -13.62 -2.59 5.36
CA PRO A 98 -14.38 -1.48 4.77
C PRO A 98 -13.84 -0.13 5.24
N ALA A 99 -13.70 0.82 4.32
CA ALA A 99 -13.35 2.21 4.61
C ALA A 99 -14.49 3.11 4.11
N TYR A 100 -15.01 3.96 4.99
CA TYR A 100 -16.14 4.84 4.68
C TYR A 100 -15.93 6.24 5.25
N ASN A 101 -16.34 7.24 4.48
CA ASN A 101 -16.42 8.62 4.96
C ASN A 101 -17.71 8.78 5.76
N VAL A 102 -17.59 9.33 6.98
CA VAL A 102 -18.74 9.56 7.87
C VAL A 102 -19.65 10.68 7.34
N GLU A 103 -19.12 11.60 6.53
CA GLU A 103 -19.89 12.66 5.88
C GLU A 103 -19.79 12.59 4.35
N ARG A 104 -20.96 12.52 3.68
CA ARG A 104 -21.10 12.85 2.26
C ARG A 104 -21.24 14.36 2.15
N SER A 105 -20.20 15.08 1.74
CA SER A 105 -20.42 16.42 1.19
C SER A 105 -21.24 16.30 -0.10
N ARG A 106 -22.54 16.54 0.02
CA ARG A 106 -23.35 16.95 -1.14
C ARG A 106 -23.05 18.43 -1.37
N SER A 107 -22.01 18.74 -2.13
CA SER A 107 -21.95 20.04 -2.82
C SER A 107 -22.87 19.95 -4.04
N ARG A 108 -23.80 20.90 -4.08
CA ARG A 108 -24.76 21.12 -5.19
C ARG A 108 -24.04 21.47 -6.49
#